data_AF-A0A9E2K578-F1
#
_entry.id   AF-A0A9E2K578-F1
#
_cell.length_a   1.000
_cell.length_b   1.000
_cell.length_c   1.000
_cell.angle_alpha   90.00
_cell.angle_beta   90.00
_cell.angle_gamma   90.00
#
_symmetry.space_group_name_H-M   'P 1'
#
loop_
_entity.id
_entity.type
_entity.pdbx_description
1 polymer ?
#
loop_
_entity_poly.entity_id
_entity_poly.type
_entity_poly.pdbx_seq_one_letter_code
_entity_poly.pdbx_strand_id
1 'polypeptide(L)'
;MIHELAAFEHASDQCTVTENQITAALFGDDGPASCLIADVDGNIAAMALWFRSFSTWDGVAGIHLEDLFVRERFRRRGLARSMLATLADECVQRGYTRLSWAVLEWNSDAIDLYDRVGAVPMREWITYRVSGPTLAALALERPGG
;
A
#
# COMPACT_ATOMS: atom_id res chain seq x y z
N MET A 1 10.71 -8.92 -2.06
CA MET A 1 9.51 -8.37 -2.72
C MET A 1 9.46 -6.85 -2.68
N ILE A 2 9.63 -6.16 -1.54
CA ILE A 2 9.65 -4.68 -1.52
C ILE A 2 10.74 -4.10 -2.43
N HIS A 3 11.99 -4.58 -2.33
CA HIS A 3 13.05 -4.16 -3.28
C HIS A 3 12.77 -4.58 -4.75
N GLU A 4 12.02 -5.66 -4.98
CA GLU A 4 11.63 -6.07 -6.35
C GLU A 4 10.57 -5.12 -6.93
N LEU A 5 9.63 -4.65 -6.09
CA LEU A 5 8.67 -3.63 -6.44
C LEU A 5 9.38 -2.30 -6.73
N ALA A 6 10.28 -1.85 -5.85
CA ALA A 6 11.04 -0.62 -6.07
C ALA A 6 11.85 -0.65 -7.39
N ALA A 7 12.41 -1.81 -7.75
CA ALA A 7 13.09 -1.99 -9.03
C ALA A 7 12.12 -1.92 -10.21
N PHE A 8 10.95 -2.55 -10.10
CA PHE A 8 9.89 -2.45 -11.10
C PHE A 8 9.39 -1.01 -11.28
N GLU A 9 9.37 -0.23 -10.20
CA GLU A 9 8.93 1.17 -10.20
C GLU A 9 10.02 2.18 -10.58
N HIS A 10 11.21 1.72 -10.94
CA HIS A 10 12.37 2.56 -11.25
C HIS A 10 12.81 3.47 -10.08
N ALA A 11 12.64 3.00 -8.84
CA ALA A 11 12.88 3.74 -7.61
C ALA A 11 13.76 2.96 -6.60
N SER A 12 14.59 2.03 -7.07
CA SER A 12 15.48 1.23 -6.19
C SER A 12 16.38 2.08 -5.29
N ASP A 13 16.85 3.22 -5.80
CA ASP A 13 17.72 4.17 -5.09
C ASP A 13 17.01 4.88 -3.93
N GLN A 14 15.67 4.95 -3.98
CA GLN A 14 14.84 5.54 -2.92
C GLN A 14 14.42 4.49 -1.87
N CYS A 15 14.58 3.20 -2.17
CA CYS A 15 14.17 2.11 -1.31
C CYS A 15 15.24 1.80 -0.24
N THR A 16 15.18 2.53 0.87
CA THR A 16 16.13 2.42 1.99
C THR A 16 15.71 1.45 3.09
N VAL A 17 14.62 0.71 2.86
CA VAL A 17 14.03 -0.17 3.87
C VAL A 17 14.97 -1.33 4.22
N THR A 18 14.99 -1.69 5.50
CA THR A 18 15.77 -2.82 6.02
C THR A 18 14.86 -3.93 6.54
N GLU A 19 15.40 -5.16 6.60
CA GLU A 19 14.68 -6.33 7.12
C GLU A 19 14.21 -6.12 8.58
N ASN A 20 15.04 -5.51 9.43
CA ASN A 20 14.66 -5.22 10.82
C ASN A 20 13.49 -4.23 10.90
N GLN A 21 13.47 -3.20 10.04
CA GLN A 21 12.36 -2.24 10.01
C GLN A 21 11.06 -2.90 9.56
N ILE A 22 11.09 -3.75 8.53
CA ILE A 22 9.91 -4.48 8.07
C ILE A 22 9.45 -5.51 9.09
N THR A 23 10.38 -6.21 9.74
CA THR A 23 10.05 -7.17 10.79
C THR A 23 9.34 -6.48 11.95
N ALA A 24 9.89 -5.35 12.43
CA ALA A 24 9.23 -4.54 13.45
C ALA A 24 7.86 -4.00 12.98
N ALA A 25 7.76 -3.59 11.71
CA ALA A 25 6.54 -3.01 11.19
C ALA A 25 5.38 -4.01 11.03
N LEU A 26 5.70 -5.27 10.70
CA LEU A 26 4.71 -6.32 10.44
C LEU A 26 4.45 -7.25 11.62
N PHE A 27 5.42 -7.41 12.53
CA PHE A 27 5.36 -8.41 13.60
C PHE A 27 5.65 -7.84 15.00
N GLY A 28 5.90 -6.53 15.12
CA GLY A 28 5.97 -5.88 16.43
C GLY A 28 4.59 -5.78 17.08
N ASP A 29 4.55 -5.71 18.41
CA ASP A 29 3.30 -5.68 19.19
C ASP A 29 2.33 -4.56 18.75
N ASP A 30 2.88 -3.41 18.36
CA ASP A 30 2.15 -2.25 17.82
C ASP A 30 2.61 -1.92 16.37
N GLY A 31 2.91 -2.95 15.58
CA GLY A 31 3.32 -2.80 14.19
C GLY A 31 2.30 -2.00 13.36
N PRO A 32 2.70 -0.94 12.64
CA PRO A 32 1.77 -0.08 11.90
C PRO A 32 1.21 -0.74 10.63
N ALA A 33 1.77 -1.87 10.18
CA ALA A 33 1.45 -2.46 8.90
C ALA A 33 1.07 -3.94 9.01
N SER A 34 0.37 -4.41 7.99
CA SER A 34 -0.01 -5.80 7.78
C SER A 34 0.32 -6.20 6.36
N CYS A 35 0.51 -7.50 6.12
CA CYS A 35 0.91 -7.99 4.81
C CYS A 35 0.19 -9.31 4.48
N LEU A 36 -0.44 -9.35 3.30
CA LEU A 36 -0.94 -10.58 2.70
C LEU A 36 0.09 -11.13 1.73
N ILE A 37 0.25 -12.45 1.75
CA ILE A 37 1.15 -13.16 0.85
C ILE A 37 0.36 -14.21 0.09
N ALA A 38 0.54 -14.27 -1.24
CA ALA A 38 0.06 -15.40 -2.03
C ALA A 38 1.21 -16.39 -2.24
N ASP A 39 0.98 -17.64 -1.85
CA ASP A 39 1.84 -18.77 -2.19
C ASP A 39 1.23 -19.52 -3.39
N VAL A 40 2.08 -19.83 -4.37
CA VAL A 40 1.74 -20.70 -5.51
C VAL A 40 2.76 -21.82 -5.57
N ASP A 41 2.34 -23.02 -5.22
CA ASP A 41 3.17 -24.24 -5.24
C ASP A 41 4.48 -24.09 -4.44
N GLY A 42 4.39 -23.56 -3.21
CA GLY A 42 5.52 -23.32 -2.31
C GLY A 42 6.38 -22.11 -2.69
N ASN A 43 5.91 -21.29 -3.64
CA ASN A 43 6.59 -20.08 -4.06
C ASN A 43 5.77 -18.85 -3.70
N ILE A 44 6.40 -17.95 -2.94
CA ILE A 44 5.85 -16.62 -2.69
C ILE A 44 5.68 -15.88 -4.04
N ALA A 45 4.43 -15.66 -4.44
CA ALA A 45 4.07 -15.21 -5.78
C ALA A 45 3.65 -13.73 -5.81
N ALA A 46 2.94 -13.29 -4.77
CA ALA A 46 2.46 -11.92 -4.66
C ALA A 46 2.46 -11.44 -3.20
N MET A 47 2.45 -10.12 -3.04
CA MET A 47 2.41 -9.42 -1.75
C MET A 47 1.42 -8.26 -1.83
N ALA A 48 0.63 -8.06 -0.76
CA ALA A 48 -0.14 -6.84 -0.53
C ALA A 48 0.15 -6.31 0.88
N LEU A 49 0.90 -5.21 0.98
CA LEU A 49 1.24 -4.54 2.24
C LEU A 49 0.29 -3.37 2.45
N TRP A 50 -0.30 -3.28 3.63
CA TRP A 50 -1.35 -2.31 3.92
C TRP A 50 -1.34 -1.89 5.38
N PHE A 51 -2.03 -0.79 5.67
CA PHE A 51 -2.24 -0.30 7.03
C PHE A 51 -3.62 0.33 7.17
N ARG A 52 -4.06 0.52 8.42
CA ARG A 52 -5.37 1.10 8.71
C ARG A 52 -5.36 2.60 8.45
N SER A 53 -6.31 3.07 7.65
CA SER A 53 -6.59 4.50 7.45
C SER A 53 -7.86 4.90 8.22
N PHE A 54 -8.17 6.19 8.27
CA PHE A 54 -9.39 6.71 8.89
C PHE A 54 -10.01 7.80 8.03
N SER A 55 -11.34 7.73 7.85
CA SER A 55 -12.11 8.76 7.17
C SER A 55 -12.87 9.58 8.20
N THR A 56 -12.55 10.87 8.33
CA THR A 56 -13.33 11.78 9.18
C THR A 56 -14.74 12.03 8.64
N TRP A 57 -14.98 11.77 7.35
CA TRP A 57 -16.30 11.96 6.73
C TRP A 57 -17.20 10.74 6.91
N ASP A 58 -16.63 9.54 7.03
CA ASP A 58 -17.41 8.32 7.28
C ASP A 58 -17.43 7.94 8.77
N GLY A 59 -16.54 8.52 9.57
CA GLY A 59 -16.42 8.25 11.00
C GLY A 59 -15.88 6.86 11.34
N VAL A 60 -15.39 6.11 10.34
CA VAL A 60 -14.88 4.76 10.51
C VAL A 60 -13.52 4.59 9.81
N ALA A 61 -12.86 3.49 10.17
CA ALA A 61 -11.59 3.13 9.57
C ALA A 61 -11.73 2.64 8.12
N GLY A 62 -10.59 2.58 7.44
CA GLY A 62 -10.40 2.03 6.11
C GLY A 62 -9.09 1.25 6.04
N ILE A 63 -8.79 0.73 4.86
CA ILE A 63 -7.47 0.19 4.52
C ILE A 63 -6.80 1.13 3.52
N HIS A 64 -5.54 1.49 3.80
CA HIS A 64 -4.62 1.99 2.80
C HIS A 64 -3.71 0.85 2.35
N LEU A 65 -3.81 0.47 1.07
CA LEU A 65 -2.93 -0.48 0.43
C LEU A 65 -1.71 0.28 -0.09
N GLU A 66 -0.56 0.05 0.57
CA GLU A 66 0.71 0.70 0.26
C GLU A 66 1.36 0.04 -0.96
N ASP A 67 1.59 -1.28 -0.90
CA ASP A 67 2.24 -2.04 -1.96
C ASP A 67 1.35 -3.17 -2.44
N LEU A 68 1.16 -3.30 -3.75
CA LEU A 68 0.61 -4.49 -4.40
C LEU A 68 1.55 -4.98 -5.49
N PHE A 69 2.20 -6.12 -5.26
CA PHE A 69 3.19 -6.65 -6.19
C PHE A 69 2.98 -8.13 -6.50
N VAL A 70 3.00 -8.45 -7.80
CA VAL A 70 3.00 -9.83 -8.31
C VAL A 70 4.29 -10.04 -9.09
N ARG A 71 5.08 -11.04 -8.69
CA ARG A 71 6.31 -11.43 -9.42
C ARG A 71 5.97 -11.82 -10.85
N GLU A 72 6.80 -11.40 -11.79
CA GLU A 72 6.54 -11.47 -13.23
C GLU A 72 6.06 -12.86 -13.70
N ARG A 73 6.74 -13.93 -13.26
CA ARG A 73 6.42 -15.33 -13.62
C ARG A 73 5.02 -15.80 -13.17
N PHE A 74 4.37 -15.09 -12.26
CA PHE A 74 3.02 -15.39 -11.75
C PHE A 74 1.97 -14.37 -12.19
N ARG A 75 2.34 -13.37 -13.00
CA ARG A 75 1.37 -12.39 -13.54
C ARG A 75 0.35 -13.06 -14.46
N ARG A 76 -0.77 -12.38 -14.69
CA ARG A 76 -1.92 -12.85 -15.50
C ARG A 76 -2.63 -14.11 -14.96
N ARG A 77 -2.42 -14.44 -13.68
CA ARG A 77 -3.13 -15.52 -12.96
C ARG A 77 -4.22 -15.03 -12.01
N GLY A 78 -4.57 -13.74 -12.06
CA GLY A 78 -5.60 -13.14 -11.20
C GLY A 78 -5.17 -12.84 -9.76
N LEU A 79 -3.90 -13.03 -9.40
CA LEU A 79 -3.40 -12.86 -8.02
C LEU A 79 -3.64 -11.45 -7.45
N ALA A 80 -3.32 -10.40 -8.21
CA ALA A 80 -3.54 -9.02 -7.77
C ALA A 80 -5.02 -8.72 -7.50
N ARG A 81 -5.92 -9.20 -8.39
CA ARG A 81 -7.37 -9.09 -8.19
C ARG A 81 -7.83 -9.85 -6.94
N SER A 82 -7.27 -11.04 -6.71
CA SER A 82 -7.58 -11.83 -5.51
C SER A 82 -7.16 -11.09 -4.24
N MET A 83 -5.98 -10.47 -4.22
CA MET A 83 -5.50 -9.69 -3.08
C MET A 83 -6.38 -8.47 -2.79
N LEU A 84 -6.77 -7.73 -3.83
CA LEU A 84 -7.72 -6.61 -3.68
C LEU A 84 -9.07 -7.09 -3.13
N ALA A 85 -9.58 -8.22 -3.62
CA ALA A 85 -10.83 -8.80 -3.14
C ALA A 85 -10.73 -9.25 -1.66
N THR A 86 -9.60 -9.84 -1.25
CA THR A 86 -9.36 -10.22 0.15
C THR A 86 -9.32 -8.99 1.06
N LEU A 87 -8.66 -7.90 0.65
CA LEU A 87 -8.66 -6.65 1.43
C LEU A 87 -10.03 -5.97 1.46
N ALA A 88 -10.80 -6.06 0.38
CA ALA A 88 -12.17 -5.55 0.34
C ALA A 88 -13.09 -6.34 1.29
N ASP A 89 -12.96 -7.67 1.35
CA ASP A 89 -13.69 -8.50 2.33
C ASP A 89 -13.30 -8.12 3.77
N GLU A 90 -12.01 -7.95 4.06
CA GLU A 90 -11.52 -7.47 5.36
C GLU A 90 -12.18 -6.14 5.76
N CYS A 91 -12.29 -5.19 4.80
CA CYS A 91 -13.00 -3.95 5.04
C CYS A 91 -14.47 -4.18 5.42
N VAL A 92 -15.19 -4.99 4.63
CA VAL A 92 -16.62 -5.27 4.86
C VAL A 92 -16.84 -5.95 6.22
N GLN A 93 -16.06 -6.98 6.55
CA GLN A 93 -16.20 -7.72 7.81
C GLN A 93 -15.96 -6.83 9.05
N ARG A 94 -15.10 -5.83 8.92
CA ARG A 94 -14.75 -4.91 10.02
C ARG A 94 -15.59 -3.64 10.06
N GLY A 95 -16.54 -3.47 9.13
CA GLY A 95 -17.34 -2.24 9.01
C GLY A 95 -16.52 -1.03 8.53
N TYR A 96 -15.42 -1.28 7.84
CA TYR A 96 -14.62 -0.24 7.20
C TYR A 96 -15.26 0.17 5.87
N THR A 97 -15.18 1.44 5.51
CA THR A 97 -15.91 1.97 4.34
C THR A 97 -15.05 2.16 3.10
N ARG A 98 -13.71 2.11 3.22
CA ARG A 98 -12.80 2.44 2.12
C ARG A 98 -11.61 1.51 2.05
N LEU A 99 -11.27 1.09 0.84
CA LEU A 99 -9.97 0.55 0.45
C LEU A 99 -9.36 1.53 -0.55
N SER A 100 -8.21 2.13 -0.21
CA SER A 100 -7.56 3.16 -1.02
C SER A 100 -6.11 2.81 -1.28
N TRP A 101 -5.58 3.21 -2.45
CA TRP A 101 -4.18 3.04 -2.82
C TRP A 101 -3.76 4.10 -3.82
N ALA A 102 -2.45 4.23 -4.04
CA ALA A 102 -1.88 5.04 -5.12
C ALA A 102 -1.41 4.13 -6.27
N VAL A 103 -1.26 4.72 -7.46
CA VAL A 103 -0.67 4.06 -8.63
C VAL A 103 0.17 5.06 -9.39
N LEU A 104 1.31 4.62 -9.91
CA LEU A 104 2.13 5.43 -10.81
C LEU A 104 1.42 5.58 -12.16
N GLU A 105 1.37 6.81 -12.68
CA GLU A 105 0.60 7.16 -13.88
C GLU A 105 0.97 6.32 -15.11
N TRP A 106 2.23 5.92 -15.24
CA TRP A 106 2.71 5.11 -16.35
C TRP A 106 2.26 3.64 -16.29
N ASN A 107 1.77 3.16 -15.14
CA ASN A 107 1.44 1.75 -14.93
C ASN A 107 0.02 1.43 -15.42
N SER A 108 -0.18 1.49 -16.74
CA SER A 108 -1.47 1.26 -17.41
C SER A 108 -2.09 -0.09 -17.06
N ASP A 109 -1.28 -1.15 -16.94
CA ASP A 109 -1.76 -2.49 -16.59
C ASP A 109 -2.41 -2.54 -15.20
N ALA A 110 -1.83 -1.82 -14.23
CA ALA A 110 -2.39 -1.70 -12.89
C ALA A 110 -3.66 -0.84 -12.90
N ILE A 111 -3.64 0.29 -13.60
CA ILE A 111 -4.82 1.18 -13.76
C ILE A 111 -6.00 0.41 -14.35
N ASP A 112 -5.77 -0.33 -15.44
CA ASP A 112 -6.76 -1.18 -16.08
C ASP A 112 -7.35 -2.24 -15.12
N LEU A 113 -6.52 -2.82 -14.24
CA LEU A 113 -6.99 -3.72 -13.20
C LEU A 113 -7.87 -2.98 -12.18
N TYR A 114 -7.44 -1.79 -11.74
CA TYR A 114 -8.15 -0.99 -10.75
C TYR A 114 -9.52 -0.53 -11.24
N ASP A 115 -9.61 -0.08 -12.50
CA ASP A 115 -10.89 0.27 -13.13
C ASP A 115 -11.82 -0.96 -13.21
N ARG A 116 -11.28 -2.14 -13.55
CA ARG A 116 -12.07 -3.40 -13.60
C ARG A 116 -12.55 -3.90 -12.24
N VAL A 117 -11.94 -3.49 -11.13
CA VAL A 117 -12.44 -3.80 -9.78
C VAL A 117 -13.38 -2.72 -9.23
N GLY A 118 -13.71 -1.70 -10.04
CA GLY A 118 -14.62 -0.63 -9.68
C GLY A 118 -13.98 0.49 -8.86
N ALA A 119 -12.65 0.58 -8.83
CA ALA A 119 -11.97 1.73 -8.23
C ALA A 119 -12.19 2.97 -9.09
N VAL A 120 -12.21 4.15 -8.45
CA VAL A 120 -12.35 5.44 -9.12
C VAL A 120 -11.17 6.32 -8.74
N PRO A 121 -10.47 6.96 -9.70
CA PRO A 121 -9.36 7.85 -9.39
C PRO A 121 -9.86 9.14 -8.72
N MET A 122 -9.24 9.52 -7.60
CA MET A 122 -9.57 10.72 -6.83
C MET A 122 -8.86 11.97 -7.41
N ARG A 123 -9.25 12.40 -8.61
CA ARG A 123 -8.53 13.43 -9.39
C ARG A 123 -8.53 14.84 -8.79
N GLU A 124 -9.46 15.13 -7.88
CA GLU A 124 -9.54 16.42 -7.19
C GLU A 124 -8.56 16.53 -6.02
N TRP A 125 -7.89 15.43 -5.65
CA TRP A 125 -6.97 15.36 -4.52
C TRP A 125 -5.52 15.26 -5.01
N ILE A 126 -4.71 16.22 -4.59
CA ILE A 126 -3.27 16.23 -4.85
C ILE A 126 -2.56 15.76 -3.58
N THR A 127 -1.74 14.72 -3.70
CA THR A 127 -0.90 14.25 -2.59
C THR A 127 0.27 15.21 -2.38
N TYR A 128 0.33 15.86 -1.22
CA TYR A 128 1.48 16.63 -0.77
C TYR A 128 2.31 15.79 0.20
N ARG A 129 3.65 15.93 0.14
CA ARG A 129 4.59 15.23 1.04
C ARG A 129 5.68 16.19 1.49
N VAL A 130 5.95 16.19 2.80
CA VAL A 130 7.13 16.82 3.40
C VAL A 130 7.98 15.71 4.00
N SER A 131 9.27 15.64 3.64
CA SER A 131 10.14 14.52 4.01
C SER A 131 11.59 14.98 4.20
N GLY A 132 12.36 14.21 4.97
CA GLY A 132 13.78 14.50 5.18
C GLY A 132 14.01 15.84 5.93
N PRO A 133 15.02 16.64 5.54
CA PRO A 133 15.36 17.88 6.26
C PRO A 133 14.22 18.90 6.35
N THR A 134 13.34 18.98 5.34
CA THR A 134 12.21 19.93 5.36
C THR A 134 11.13 19.53 6.36
N LEU A 135 10.96 18.22 6.62
CA LEU A 135 10.06 17.72 7.67
C LEU A 135 10.59 18.13 9.05
N ALA A 136 11.90 17.96 9.27
CA ALA A 136 12.54 18.38 10.51
C ALA A 136 12.44 19.90 10.73
N ALA A 137 12.60 20.69 9.67
CA ALA A 137 12.44 22.14 9.73
C ALA A 137 11.01 22.55 10.09
N LEU A 138 10.00 21.96 9.42
CA LEU A 138 8.58 22.25 9.70
C LEU A 138 8.21 21.93 11.17
N ALA A 139 8.77 20.85 11.73
CA ALA A 139 8.53 20.48 13.12
C ALA A 139 8.98 21.54 14.14
N LEU A 140 9.97 22.38 13.79
CA LEU A 140 10.47 23.46 14.66
C LEU A 140 9.54 24.69 14.67
N GLU A 141 8.62 24.81 13.72
CA GLU A 141 7.65 25.92 13.67
C GLU A 141 6.50 25.76 14.68
N ARG A 142 6.39 24.58 15.32
CA ARG A 142 5.39 24.34 16.36
C ARG A 142 5.62 25.34 17.52
N PRO A 143 4.63 26.19 17.86
CA PRO A 143 4.74 27.05 19.03
C PRO A 143 5.01 26.19 20.28
N GLY A 144 5.88 26.67 21.18
CA GLY A 144 6.04 26.03 22.49
C GLY A 144 4.66 25.90 23.15
N GLY A 145 4.32 24.67 23.56
CA GLY A 145 3.02 24.36 24.18
C GLY A 145 2.83 25.03 25.54
#